data_AF-A0A7C5FGM0-F1
#
_entry.id   AF-A0A7C5FGM0-F1
#
_cell.length_a   1.000
_cell.length_b   1.000
_cell.length_c   1.000
_cell.angle_alpha   90.00
_cell.angle_beta   90.00
_cell.angle_gamma   90.00
#
_symmetry.space_group_name_H-M   'P 1'
#
loop_
_entity.id
_entity.type
_entity.pdbx_description
1 polymer ?
#
loop_
_entity_poly.entity_id
_entity_poly.type
_entity_poly.pdbx_seq_one_letter_code
_entity_poly.pdbx_strand_id
1 'polypeptide(L)'
;MKKFVIGLAVIIVLAAAGLAGWYYFIKKSPEGGKCTNSSRCQTGLKCVDGFCSSGKVNSPCKTYNDCESGLLCLKNKCSQKPDYSKYFDKIMVSKIKPDMGPGPNNPQIITTEFTTGTDAIEVDLVGVKPSTTGQFYFELVNTITGEVALSTQNRQGPTPVNGRDIGSATDLFGVIPGTYDLNFYFNNELLYTSPISVK
;
A
#
# COMPACT_ATOMS: atom_id res chain seq x y z
N MET A 1 -45.13 -16.69 -48.48
CA MET A 1 -44.93 -17.30 -47.15
C MET A 1 -43.45 -17.51 -46.79
N LYS A 2 -42.65 -18.29 -47.54
CA LYS A 2 -41.21 -18.53 -47.22
C LYS A 2 -40.36 -17.27 -46.98
N LYS A 3 -40.47 -16.23 -47.84
CA LYS A 3 -39.71 -14.98 -47.67
C LYS A 3 -40.08 -14.20 -46.40
N PHE A 4 -41.32 -14.32 -45.93
CA PHE A 4 -41.80 -13.66 -44.71
C PHE A 4 -41.28 -14.39 -43.46
N VAL A 5 -41.25 -15.73 -43.49
CA VAL A 5 -40.68 -16.57 -42.41
C VAL A 5 -39.17 -16.34 -42.26
N ILE A 6 -38.45 -16.22 -43.38
CA ILE A 6 -37.00 -15.93 -43.37
C ILE A 6 -36.74 -14.52 -42.81
N GLY A 7 -37.51 -13.52 -43.21
CA GLY A 7 -37.40 -12.16 -42.66
C GLY A 7 -37.64 -12.10 -41.15
N LEU A 8 -38.66 -12.81 -40.66
CA LEU A 8 -38.96 -12.88 -39.23
C LEU A 8 -37.83 -13.55 -38.43
N ALA A 9 -37.26 -14.65 -38.94
CA ALA A 9 -36.17 -15.36 -38.30
C ALA A 9 -34.90 -14.50 -38.16
N VAL A 10 -34.55 -13.71 -39.18
CA VAL A 10 -33.38 -12.81 -39.14
C VAL A 10 -33.56 -11.72 -38.08
N ILE A 11 -34.76 -11.13 -37.98
CA ILE A 11 -35.05 -10.09 -36.97
C ILE A 11 -34.93 -10.65 -35.55
N ILE A 12 -35.43 -11.87 -35.31
CA ILE A 12 -35.35 -12.52 -33.99
C ILE A 12 -33.88 -12.76 -33.60
N VAL A 13 -33.04 -13.23 -34.53
CA VAL A 13 -31.61 -13.46 -34.27
C VAL A 13 -30.88 -12.14 -33.97
N LEU A 14 -31.15 -11.08 -34.73
CA LEU A 14 -30.55 -9.76 -34.49
C LEU A 14 -31.00 -9.15 -33.16
N ALA A 15 -32.29 -9.29 -32.80
CA ALA A 15 -32.80 -8.84 -31.51
C ALA A 15 -32.18 -9.62 -30.34
N ALA A 16 -32.04 -10.95 -30.47
CA ALA A 16 -31.39 -11.78 -29.47
C ALA A 16 -29.90 -11.44 -29.30
N ALA A 17 -29.18 -11.20 -30.40
CA ALA A 17 -27.78 -10.77 -30.37
C ALA A 17 -27.63 -9.37 -29.75
N GLY A 18 -28.53 -8.44 -30.08
CA GLY A 18 -28.57 -7.10 -29.49
C GLY A 18 -28.84 -7.14 -27.98
N LEU A 19 -29.79 -7.96 -27.53
CA LEU A 19 -30.09 -8.17 -26.11
C LEU A 19 -28.94 -8.85 -25.36
N ALA A 20 -28.30 -9.85 -25.95
CA ALA A 20 -27.15 -10.52 -25.36
C ALA A 20 -25.95 -9.58 -25.24
N GLY A 21 -25.68 -8.77 -26.28
CA GLY A 21 -24.66 -7.73 -26.25
C GLY A 21 -24.95 -6.69 -25.16
N TRP A 22 -26.17 -6.15 -25.13
CA TRP A 22 -26.60 -5.18 -24.12
C TRP A 22 -26.46 -5.74 -22.69
N TYR A 23 -26.87 -6.99 -22.46
CA TYR A 23 -26.74 -7.65 -21.15
C TYR A 23 -25.28 -7.80 -20.73
N TYR A 24 -24.40 -8.15 -21.69
CA TYR A 24 -22.96 -8.24 -21.44
C TYR A 24 -22.35 -6.88 -21.09
N PHE A 25 -22.82 -5.80 -21.71
CA PHE A 25 -22.37 -4.43 -21.40
C PHE A 25 -22.89 -3.87 -20.06
N ILE A 26 -24.00 -4.38 -19.54
CA ILE A 26 -24.57 -3.95 -18.24
C ILE A 26 -24.06 -4.79 -17.07
N LYS A 27 -23.57 -6.01 -17.31
CA LYS A 27 -23.13 -6.89 -16.24
C LYS A 27 -21.98 -6.25 -15.43
N LYS A 28 -22.28 -5.94 -14.17
CA LYS A 28 -21.29 -5.44 -13.20
C LYS A 28 -20.36 -6.57 -12.74
N SER A 29 -19.07 -6.26 -12.65
CA SER A 29 -18.01 -7.14 -12.19
C SER A 29 -18.13 -7.39 -10.67
N PRO A 30 -18.01 -8.65 -10.22
CA PRO A 30 -17.93 -8.98 -8.80
C PRO A 30 -16.55 -8.62 -8.21
N GLU A 31 -16.36 -8.87 -6.91
CA GLU A 31 -15.06 -8.80 -6.21
C GLU A 31 -13.96 -9.52 -7.01
N GLY A 32 -12.80 -8.87 -7.17
CA GLY A 32 -11.68 -9.37 -7.98
C GLY A 32 -11.92 -9.37 -9.50
N GLY A 33 -13.11 -8.97 -9.95
CA GLY A 33 -13.42 -8.82 -11.37
C GLY A 33 -12.78 -7.57 -11.97
N LYS A 34 -12.41 -7.62 -13.25
CA LYS A 34 -11.81 -6.46 -13.94
C LYS A 34 -12.75 -5.27 -14.01
N CYS A 35 -12.21 -4.07 -13.90
CA CYS A 35 -12.95 -2.82 -14.03
C CYS A 35 -12.08 -1.72 -14.65
N THR A 36 -12.75 -0.75 -15.27
CA THR A 36 -12.12 0.51 -15.74
C THR A 36 -12.48 1.69 -14.85
N ASN A 37 -13.57 1.58 -14.09
CA ASN A 37 -14.03 2.53 -13.09
C ASN A 37 -15.05 1.86 -12.15
N SER A 38 -15.37 2.49 -11.02
CA SER A 38 -16.23 1.91 -9.98
C SER A 38 -17.67 1.64 -10.42
N SER A 39 -18.17 2.30 -11.47
CA SER A 39 -19.53 2.01 -12.00
C SER A 39 -19.66 0.62 -12.62
N ARG A 40 -18.52 0.04 -13.04
CA ARG A 40 -18.44 -1.32 -13.59
C ARG A 40 -18.47 -2.39 -12.51
N CYS A 41 -18.37 -2.04 -11.24
CA CYS A 41 -18.36 -3.00 -10.13
C CYS A 41 -19.75 -3.18 -9.52
N GLN A 42 -19.99 -4.34 -8.91
CA GLN A 42 -21.19 -4.59 -8.11
C GLN A 42 -21.33 -3.54 -7.00
N THR A 43 -22.56 -3.31 -6.55
CA THR A 43 -22.86 -2.30 -5.52
C THR A 43 -22.00 -2.52 -4.28
N GLY A 44 -21.37 -1.45 -3.78
CA GLY A 44 -20.49 -1.49 -2.61
C GLY A 44 -19.01 -1.75 -2.92
N LEU A 45 -18.64 -1.99 -4.18
CA LEU A 45 -17.25 -2.20 -4.60
C LEU A 45 -16.67 -0.95 -5.29
N LYS A 46 -15.36 -0.75 -5.14
CA LYS A 46 -14.58 0.30 -5.84
C LYS A 46 -13.64 -0.33 -6.86
N CYS A 47 -13.33 0.39 -7.94
CA CYS A 47 -12.32 -0.06 -8.88
C CYS A 47 -10.93 0.36 -8.41
N VAL A 48 -10.10 -0.61 -8.02
CA VAL A 48 -8.76 -0.43 -7.47
C VAL A 48 -7.77 -1.22 -8.33
N ASP A 49 -6.79 -0.53 -8.89
CA ASP A 49 -5.76 -1.12 -9.77
C ASP A 49 -6.33 -2.01 -10.89
N GLY A 50 -7.48 -1.61 -11.45
CA GLY A 50 -8.16 -2.35 -12.51
C GLY A 50 -9.00 -3.55 -12.04
N PHE A 51 -9.18 -3.73 -10.73
CA PHE A 51 -10.02 -4.79 -10.14
C PHE A 51 -11.04 -4.24 -9.15
N CYS A 52 -12.23 -4.84 -9.11
CA CYS A 52 -13.26 -4.47 -8.15
C CYS A 52 -12.88 -4.98 -6.75
N SER A 53 -12.92 -4.08 -5.77
CA SER A 53 -12.48 -4.32 -4.40
C SER A 53 -13.53 -3.85 -3.40
N SER A 54 -13.80 -4.66 -2.38
CA SER A 54 -14.55 -4.26 -1.19
C SER A 54 -13.67 -3.71 -0.07
N GLY A 55 -12.34 -3.80 -0.21
CA GLY A 55 -11.38 -3.42 0.82
C GLY A 55 -11.27 -4.41 1.99
N LYS A 56 -12.00 -5.53 1.96
CA LYS A 56 -11.96 -6.58 2.99
C LYS A 56 -10.73 -7.46 2.85
N VAL A 57 -10.48 -8.33 3.82
CA VAL A 57 -9.37 -9.31 3.74
C VAL A 57 -9.45 -10.10 2.43
N ASN A 58 -8.32 -10.20 1.73
CA ASN A 58 -8.10 -10.74 0.39
C ASN A 58 -8.61 -9.90 -0.80
N SER A 59 -9.26 -8.75 -0.57
CA SER A 59 -9.68 -7.85 -1.64
C SER A 59 -8.47 -7.22 -2.35
N PRO A 60 -8.56 -6.97 -3.67
CA PRO A 60 -7.52 -6.23 -4.39
C PRO A 60 -7.26 -4.86 -3.78
N CYS A 61 -6.01 -4.45 -3.75
CA CYS A 61 -5.61 -3.12 -3.29
C CYS A 61 -4.34 -2.66 -4.00
N LYS A 62 -4.13 -1.35 -4.03
CA LYS A 62 -2.86 -0.73 -4.44
C LYS A 62 -2.13 -0.14 -3.25
N THR A 63 -2.88 0.47 -2.33
CA THR A 63 -2.41 1.11 -1.10
C THR A 63 -3.29 0.68 0.07
N TYR A 64 -2.86 0.93 1.32
CA TYR A 64 -3.69 0.60 2.49
C TYR A 64 -5.03 1.36 2.51
N ASN A 65 -5.11 2.54 1.87
CA ASN A 65 -6.34 3.33 1.76
C ASN A 65 -7.44 2.63 0.95
N ASP A 66 -7.08 1.62 0.17
CA ASP A 66 -8.04 0.78 -0.54
C ASP A 66 -8.67 -0.28 0.36
N CYS A 67 -8.12 -0.48 1.56
CA CYS A 67 -8.56 -1.47 2.52
C CYS A 67 -9.42 -0.88 3.64
N GLU A 68 -10.25 -1.72 4.26
CA GLU A 68 -10.98 -1.34 5.47
C GLU A 68 -10.02 -0.98 6.61
N SER A 69 -10.48 -0.11 7.51
CA SER A 69 -9.69 0.37 8.65
C SER A 69 -9.06 -0.78 9.44
N GLY A 70 -7.74 -0.71 9.64
CA GLY A 70 -6.98 -1.73 10.37
C GLY A 70 -6.33 -2.79 9.50
N LEU A 71 -6.62 -2.83 8.20
CA LEU A 71 -5.96 -3.71 7.23
C LEU A 71 -4.82 -2.98 6.49
N LEU A 72 -3.89 -3.74 5.93
CA LEU A 72 -2.81 -3.27 5.07
C LEU A 72 -2.98 -3.82 3.66
N CYS A 73 -2.45 -3.12 2.67
CA CYS A 73 -2.31 -3.68 1.34
C CYS A 73 -1.00 -4.46 1.21
N LEU A 74 -1.06 -5.78 1.29
CA LEU A 74 0.09 -6.67 1.19
C LEU A 74 -0.02 -7.51 -0.08
N LYS A 75 1.00 -7.46 -0.96
CA LYS A 75 1.03 -8.21 -2.23
C LYS A 75 -0.27 -8.00 -3.04
N ASN A 76 -0.68 -6.74 -3.15
CA ASN A 76 -1.91 -6.28 -3.82
C ASN A 76 -3.20 -6.87 -3.23
N LYS A 77 -3.17 -7.32 -1.97
CA LYS A 77 -4.34 -7.82 -1.24
C LYS A 77 -4.46 -7.21 0.14
N CYS A 78 -5.66 -6.77 0.49
CA CYS A 78 -5.97 -6.33 1.83
C CYS A 78 -5.78 -7.48 2.81
N SER A 79 -4.97 -7.27 3.84
CA SER A 79 -4.53 -8.30 4.77
C SER A 79 -4.45 -7.71 6.18
N GLN A 80 -4.51 -8.56 7.20
CA GLN A 80 -4.25 -8.10 8.56
C GLN A 80 -2.81 -7.59 8.68
N LYS A 81 -2.60 -6.62 9.58
CA LYS A 81 -1.26 -6.16 9.96
C LYS A 81 -0.45 -7.36 10.45
N PRO A 82 0.74 -7.63 9.88
CA PRO A 82 1.61 -8.68 10.39
C PRO A 82 1.97 -8.39 11.83
N ASP A 83 1.88 -9.43 12.67
CA ASP A 83 2.29 -9.30 14.05
C ASP A 83 3.82 -9.29 14.12
N TYR A 84 4.37 -8.10 14.33
CA TYR A 84 5.80 -7.90 14.48
C TYR A 84 6.28 -8.15 15.92
N SER A 85 5.38 -8.37 16.89
CA SER A 85 5.74 -8.59 18.30
C SER A 85 6.58 -9.86 18.52
N LYS A 86 6.54 -10.79 17.56
CA LYS A 86 7.45 -11.94 17.47
C LYS A 86 8.93 -11.55 17.35
N TYR A 87 9.24 -10.33 16.89
CA TYR A 87 10.60 -9.87 16.60
C TYR A 87 11.08 -8.73 17.50
N PHE A 88 10.19 -7.78 17.81
CA PHE A 88 10.50 -6.58 18.60
C PHE A 88 9.24 -6.03 19.26
N ASP A 89 9.38 -5.30 20.37
CA ASP A 89 8.23 -4.79 21.14
C ASP A 89 7.58 -3.58 20.48
N LYS A 90 8.38 -2.71 19.87
CA LYS A 90 7.86 -1.51 19.18
C LYS A 90 8.78 -1.09 18.03
N ILE A 91 8.16 -0.48 17.03
CA ILE A 91 8.82 0.32 16.00
C ILE A 91 8.53 1.77 16.33
N MET A 92 9.57 2.57 16.52
CA MET A 92 9.43 4.00 16.76
C MET A 92 9.84 4.76 15.51
N VAL A 93 8.95 5.63 15.06
CA VAL A 93 9.23 6.59 13.99
C VAL A 93 9.45 7.95 14.64
N SER A 94 10.61 8.54 14.40
CA SER A 94 10.96 9.83 14.96
C SER A 94 11.61 10.73 13.91
N LYS A 95 11.58 12.03 14.17
CA LYS A 95 12.40 12.98 13.43
C LYS A 95 13.63 13.36 14.22
N ILE A 96 14.71 13.57 13.48
CA ILE A 96 16.00 14.07 13.94
C ILE A 96 16.49 15.14 12.95
N LYS A 97 17.54 15.87 13.30
CA LYS A 97 18.24 16.75 12.37
C LYS A 97 19.02 15.90 11.34
N PRO A 98 19.02 16.30 10.06
CA PRO A 98 19.86 15.73 9.03
C PRO A 98 21.34 15.72 9.41
N ASP A 99 22.08 14.76 8.85
CA ASP A 99 23.54 14.64 8.97
C ASP A 99 24.08 14.46 10.41
N MET A 100 23.20 14.21 11.36
CA MET A 100 23.53 13.93 12.76
C MET A 100 22.85 12.63 13.20
N GLY A 101 23.59 11.76 13.88
CA GLY A 101 22.98 10.60 14.56
C GLY A 101 22.15 11.03 15.79
N PRO A 102 21.31 10.15 16.35
CA PRO A 102 20.55 10.43 17.56
C PRO A 102 21.47 10.69 18.76
N GLY A 103 21.10 11.65 19.62
CA GLY A 103 21.84 11.94 20.85
C GLY A 103 21.42 13.25 21.53
N PRO A 104 22.12 13.69 22.59
CA PRO A 104 21.75 14.91 23.34
C PRO A 104 21.66 16.18 22.49
N ASN A 105 22.49 16.27 21.45
CA ASN A 105 22.51 17.40 20.51
C ASN A 105 21.57 17.22 19.30
N ASN A 106 20.95 16.05 19.19
CA ASN A 106 20.02 15.68 18.14
C ASN A 106 18.93 14.76 18.71
N PRO A 107 18.03 15.33 19.55
CA PRO A 107 17.03 14.54 20.24
C PRO A 107 16.01 13.97 19.26
N GLN A 108 15.62 12.73 19.48
CA GLN A 108 14.55 12.06 18.75
C GLN A 108 13.20 12.64 19.17
N ILE A 109 12.40 13.08 18.20
CA ILE A 109 11.04 13.54 18.43
C ILE A 109 10.09 12.57 17.72
N ILE A 110 9.36 11.77 18.50
CA ILE A 110 8.37 10.83 17.96
C ILE A 110 7.30 11.61 17.21
N THR A 111 7.13 11.33 15.92
CA THR A 111 6.19 12.06 15.07
C THR A 111 5.89 11.29 13.78
N THR A 112 4.82 11.71 13.12
CA THR A 112 4.48 11.35 11.74
C THR A 112 4.48 12.56 10.82
N GLU A 113 4.96 13.71 11.30
CA GLU A 113 5.05 14.96 10.53
C GLU A 113 6.51 15.42 10.39
N PHE A 114 6.93 15.59 9.14
CA PHE A 114 8.30 15.93 8.75
C PHE A 114 8.33 17.12 7.80
N THR A 115 9.46 17.82 7.76
CA THR A 115 9.72 18.94 6.86
C THR A 115 10.91 18.63 5.97
N THR A 116 10.72 18.65 4.65
CA THR A 116 11.81 18.35 3.70
C THR A 116 12.97 19.34 3.83
N GLY A 117 14.20 18.85 3.75
CA GLY A 117 15.42 19.65 3.94
C GLY A 117 15.70 20.14 5.36
N THR A 118 14.81 19.90 6.32
CA THR A 118 15.00 20.28 7.73
C THR A 118 15.02 19.08 8.66
N ASP A 119 14.20 18.08 8.37
CA ASP A 119 14.08 16.86 9.17
C ASP A 119 14.68 15.66 8.42
N ALA A 120 15.30 14.77 9.17
CA ALA A 120 15.57 13.40 8.77
C ALA A 120 14.63 12.47 9.53
N ILE A 121 14.30 11.34 8.91
CA ILE A 121 13.46 10.32 9.50
C ILE A 121 14.33 9.21 10.08
N GLU A 122 14.01 8.82 11.31
CA GLU A 122 14.64 7.70 12.00
C GLU A 122 13.60 6.67 12.39
N VAL A 123 13.94 5.40 12.16
CA VAL A 123 13.15 4.25 12.55
C VAL A 123 13.95 3.39 13.50
N ASP A 124 13.49 3.30 14.75
CA ASP A 124 14.09 2.48 15.81
C ASP A 124 13.27 1.22 16.09
N LEU A 125 13.96 0.10 16.21
CA LEU A 125 13.46 -1.15 16.75
C LEU A 125 13.83 -1.24 18.22
N VAL A 126 12.83 -1.32 19.09
CA VAL A 126 13.03 -1.37 20.54
C VAL A 126 12.39 -2.63 21.11
N GLY A 127 13.07 -3.23 22.09
CA GLY A 127 12.72 -4.53 22.65
C GLY A 127 12.97 -5.66 21.65
N VAL A 128 14.02 -5.56 20.84
CA VAL A 128 14.38 -6.61 19.88
C VAL A 128 14.66 -7.91 20.62
N LYS A 129 13.97 -9.00 20.24
CA LYS A 129 14.14 -10.29 20.93
C LYS A 129 15.57 -10.80 20.70
N PRO A 130 16.24 -11.42 21.70
CA PRO A 130 17.63 -11.88 21.56
C PRO A 130 17.87 -12.87 20.40
N SER A 131 16.85 -13.64 20.00
CA SER A 131 16.90 -14.57 18.87
C SER A 131 16.62 -13.92 17.51
N THR A 132 16.15 -12.67 17.48
CA THR A 132 15.84 -11.96 16.23
C THR A 132 17.12 -11.64 15.48
N THR A 133 17.30 -12.27 14.33
CA THR A 133 18.37 -12.00 13.38
C THR A 133 17.79 -11.74 12.00
N GLY A 134 18.44 -10.87 11.23
CA GLY A 134 17.96 -10.50 9.90
C GLY A 134 18.41 -9.10 9.52
N GLN A 135 17.60 -8.47 8.69
CA GLN A 135 17.85 -7.10 8.26
C GLN A 135 16.53 -6.37 8.06
N PHE A 136 16.53 -5.06 8.29
CA PHE A 136 15.37 -4.21 8.03
C PHE A 136 15.71 -3.04 7.12
N TYR A 137 14.68 -2.50 6.50
CA TYR A 137 14.72 -1.24 5.80
C TYR A 137 13.33 -0.63 5.81
N PHE A 138 13.22 0.63 5.41
CA PHE A 138 11.93 1.26 5.20
C PHE A 138 11.90 2.10 3.93
N GLU A 139 10.69 2.30 3.43
CA GLU A 139 10.38 3.04 2.22
C GLU A 139 9.30 4.07 2.48
N LEU A 140 9.35 5.19 1.77
CA LEU A 140 8.27 6.16 1.70
C LEU A 140 7.55 5.97 0.37
N VAL A 141 6.28 5.53 0.43
CA VAL A 141 5.45 5.30 -0.75
C VAL A 141 4.42 6.41 -0.85
N ASN A 142 4.38 7.12 -1.97
CA ASN A 142 3.42 8.18 -2.19
C ASN A 142 1.99 7.59 -2.19
N THR A 143 1.13 8.09 -1.30
CA THR A 143 -0.23 7.55 -1.12
C THR A 143 -1.16 7.78 -2.32
N ILE A 144 -0.82 8.71 -3.22
CA ILE A 144 -1.59 9.03 -4.41
C ILE A 144 -1.11 8.20 -5.61
N THR A 145 0.19 8.21 -5.87
CA THR A 145 0.75 7.55 -7.07
C THR A 145 1.06 6.07 -6.83
N GLY A 146 1.35 5.69 -5.58
CA GLY A 146 1.89 4.38 -5.21
C GLY A 146 3.39 4.22 -5.52
N GLU A 147 4.07 5.29 -5.89
CA GLU A 147 5.50 5.26 -6.22
C GLU A 147 6.37 5.38 -4.96
N VAL A 148 7.51 4.69 -4.96
CA VAL A 148 8.51 4.78 -3.89
C VAL A 148 9.28 6.09 -4.06
N ALA A 149 9.06 7.05 -3.18
CA ALA A 149 9.78 8.33 -3.15
C ALA A 149 11.14 8.23 -2.46
N LEU A 150 11.27 7.30 -1.51
CA LEU A 150 12.52 7.05 -0.77
C LEU A 150 12.60 5.59 -0.37
N SER A 151 13.80 5.00 -0.42
CA SER A 151 14.08 3.66 0.09
C SER A 151 15.46 3.63 0.73
N THR A 152 15.53 3.30 2.02
CA THR A 152 16.81 3.13 2.74
C THR A 152 17.60 1.94 2.22
N GLN A 153 16.93 0.88 1.76
CA GLN A 153 17.56 -0.25 1.09
C GLN A 153 18.39 0.20 -0.12
N ASN A 154 17.84 1.10 -0.94
CA ASN A 154 18.52 1.59 -2.15
C ASN A 154 19.59 2.65 -1.85
N ARG A 155 19.42 3.44 -0.79
CA ARG A 155 20.36 4.52 -0.44
C ARG A 155 21.56 4.04 0.37
N GLN A 156 21.32 3.19 1.37
CA GLN A 156 22.29 2.82 2.40
C GLN A 156 22.50 1.30 2.51
N GLY A 157 21.62 0.51 1.89
CA GLY A 157 21.50 -0.92 2.16
C GLY A 157 20.58 -1.21 3.36
N PRO A 158 20.15 -2.47 3.54
CA PRO A 158 19.35 -2.87 4.68
C PRO A 158 20.20 -2.94 5.96
N THR A 159 19.62 -2.52 7.09
CA THR A 159 20.29 -2.46 8.39
C THR A 159 20.23 -3.81 9.09
N PRO A 160 21.37 -4.41 9.48
CA PRO A 160 21.41 -5.73 10.11
C PRO A 160 20.85 -5.69 11.54
N VAL A 161 20.13 -6.73 11.93
CA VAL A 161 19.57 -6.93 13.28
C VAL A 161 20.20 -8.16 13.92
N ASN A 162 20.67 -8.03 15.16
CA ASN A 162 21.40 -9.07 15.90
C ASN A 162 20.97 -9.20 17.37
N GLY A 163 19.65 -9.18 17.61
CA GLY A 163 19.08 -9.41 18.94
C GLY A 163 19.23 -8.23 19.92
N ARG A 164 19.43 -7.02 19.41
CA ARG A 164 19.56 -5.78 20.20
C ARG A 164 18.79 -4.65 19.54
N ASP A 165 18.40 -3.68 20.35
CA ASP A 165 17.76 -2.45 19.87
C ASP A 165 18.67 -1.72 18.89
N ILE A 166 18.08 -1.23 17.81
CA ILE A 166 18.80 -0.66 16.68
C ILE A 166 17.91 0.29 15.89
N GLY A 167 18.53 1.32 15.31
CA GLY A 167 17.88 2.32 14.50
C GLY A 167 18.51 2.47 13.12
N SER A 168 17.75 3.07 12.20
CA SER A 168 18.25 3.51 10.90
C SER A 168 17.62 4.84 10.54
N ALA A 169 18.42 5.77 10.03
CA ALA A 169 17.97 7.11 9.70
C ALA A 169 18.37 7.53 8.28
N THR A 170 17.56 8.40 7.67
CA THR A 170 17.84 9.01 6.37
C THR A 170 17.28 10.42 6.32
N ASP A 171 17.97 11.30 5.62
CA ASP A 171 17.41 12.58 5.22
C ASP A 171 16.19 12.40 4.29
N LEU A 172 15.43 13.47 4.14
CA LEU A 172 14.31 13.57 3.20
C LEU A 172 14.68 14.36 1.93
N PHE A 173 15.97 14.49 1.58
CA PHE A 173 16.37 15.22 0.38
C PHE A 173 15.74 14.58 -0.87
N GLY A 174 15.09 15.41 -1.69
CA GLY A 174 14.40 14.99 -2.90
C GLY A 174 12.99 14.42 -2.69
N VAL A 175 12.53 14.26 -1.44
CA VAL A 175 11.14 13.91 -1.16
C VAL A 175 10.28 15.18 -1.27
N ILE A 176 9.34 15.17 -2.22
CA ILE A 176 8.42 16.29 -2.43
C ILE A 176 7.36 16.34 -1.30
N PRO A 177 6.85 17.52 -0.94
CA PRO A 177 5.76 17.62 0.04
C PRO A 177 4.55 16.79 -0.36
N GLY A 178 3.95 16.08 0.61
CA GLY A 178 2.83 15.19 0.37
C GLY A 178 2.58 14.21 1.53
N THR A 179 1.66 13.28 1.27
CA THR A 179 1.30 12.19 2.19
C THR A 179 1.89 10.88 1.71
N TYR A 180 2.55 10.17 2.63
CA TYR A 180 3.30 8.96 2.34
C TYR A 180 2.95 7.85 3.32
N ASP A 181 3.10 6.62 2.86
CA ASP A 181 3.19 5.45 3.71
C ASP A 181 4.65 5.18 4.03
N LEU A 182 4.99 5.18 5.31
CA LEU A 182 6.25 4.61 5.77
C LEU A 182 6.08 3.11 5.87
N ASN A 183 6.56 2.39 4.88
CA ASN A 183 6.55 0.94 4.84
C ASN A 183 7.83 0.40 5.44
N PHE A 184 7.73 -0.34 6.54
CA PHE A 184 8.86 -0.99 7.20
C PHE A 184 8.90 -2.47 6.85
N TYR A 185 10.06 -2.93 6.42
CA TYR A 185 10.32 -4.29 6.00
C TYR A 185 11.36 -4.93 6.90
N PHE A 186 11.11 -6.18 7.31
CA PHE A 186 12.10 -7.04 7.97
C PHE A 186 12.23 -8.33 7.19
N ASN A 187 13.45 -8.70 6.79
CA ASN A 187 13.71 -9.84 5.90
C ASN A 187 12.83 -9.82 4.63
N ASN A 188 12.66 -8.63 4.03
CA ASN A 188 11.82 -8.36 2.86
C ASN A 188 10.31 -8.63 3.06
N GLU A 189 9.87 -8.85 4.30
CA GLU A 189 8.46 -8.91 4.66
C GLU A 189 8.02 -7.54 5.18
N LEU A 190 7.00 -6.94 4.56
CA LEU A 190 6.38 -5.71 5.05
C LEU A 190 5.69 -6.02 6.37
N LEU A 191 6.20 -5.52 7.49
CA LEU A 191 5.67 -5.81 8.82
C LEU A 191 4.87 -4.66 9.42
N TYR A 192 5.14 -3.43 8.99
CA TYR A 192 4.51 -2.25 9.55
C TYR A 192 4.36 -1.19 8.47
N THR A 193 3.25 -0.47 8.54
CA THR A 193 3.07 0.74 7.75
C THR A 193 2.39 1.80 8.60
N SER A 194 2.80 3.04 8.42
CA SER A 194 2.24 4.19 9.10
C SER A 194 2.13 5.36 8.13
N PRO A 195 0.98 6.07 8.12
CA PRO A 195 0.86 7.29 7.35
C PRO A 195 1.76 8.37 7.96
N ILE A 196 2.50 9.07 7.10
CA ILE A 196 3.29 10.24 7.44
C ILE A 196 2.97 11.40 6.50
N SER A 197 3.23 12.61 6.97
CA SER A 197 3.15 13.84 6.19
C SER A 197 4.53 14.47 6.07
N VAL A 198 4.93 14.80 4.84
CA VAL A 198 6.12 15.59 4.54
C VAL A 198 5.65 16.96 4.04
N LYS A 199 6.13 18.01 4.70
CA LYS A 199 5.84 19.42 4.38
C LYS A 199 7.02 20.08 3.69
#